data_AF-A0AA36H5H0-F1
#
_entry.id   AF-A0AA36H5H0-F1
#
_cell.length_a   1.000
_cell.length_b   1.000
_cell.length_c   1.000
_cell.angle_alpha   90.00
_cell.angle_beta   90.00
_cell.angle_gamma   90.00
#
_symmetry.space_group_name_H-M   'P 1'
#
loop_
_entity.id
_entity.type
_entity.pdbx_description
1 polymer ?
#
loop_
_entity_poly.entity_id
_entity_poly.type
_entity_poly.pdbx_seq_one_letter_code
_entity_poly.pdbx_strand_id
1 'polypeptide(L)'
;MQTILFALALPLALASPEQVHLSFQGNHSVMGVSWMTFKKDDSDVLYGTTLTNLECTAKGTKKEWRTGDITRYSHRALMQNLRPSTTYWYKIGSRTFQFKTLPENPTSYR
;
A
#
# COMPACT_ATOMS: atom_id res chain seq x y z
N MET A 1 -45.16 4.01 23.71
CA MET A 1 -44.32 3.04 22.99
C MET A 1 -43.25 3.81 22.23
N GLN A 2 -41.99 3.70 22.62
CA GLN A 2 -40.86 4.35 21.93
C GLN A 2 -40.26 3.35 20.95
N THR A 3 -40.44 3.56 19.65
CA THR A 3 -39.77 2.78 18.61
C THR A 3 -38.32 3.27 18.48
N ILE A 4 -37.37 2.44 18.90
CA ILE A 4 -35.95 2.66 18.63
C ILE A 4 -35.66 2.09 17.24
N LEU A 5 -35.29 2.96 16.29
CA LEU A 5 -34.74 2.53 15.00
C LEU A 5 -33.30 2.07 15.21
N PHE A 6 -33.02 0.78 15.00
CA PHE A 6 -31.65 0.30 14.78
C PHE A 6 -31.29 0.54 13.31
N ALA A 7 -30.44 1.53 13.04
CA ALA A 7 -29.81 1.68 11.75
C ALA A 7 -28.73 0.60 11.61
N LEU A 8 -28.99 -0.42 10.80
CA LEU A 8 -27.99 -1.42 10.43
C LEU A 8 -27.01 -0.75 9.45
N ALA A 9 -25.88 -0.25 9.96
CA ALA A 9 -24.79 0.20 9.11
C ALA A 9 -24.19 -1.03 8.42
N LEU A 10 -24.57 -1.29 7.16
CA LEU A 10 -23.84 -2.25 6.34
C LEU A 10 -22.40 -1.73 6.22
N PRO A 11 -21.36 -2.50 6.60
CA PRO A 11 -20.01 -2.08 6.34
C PRO A 11 -19.86 -1.96 4.82
N LEU A 12 -19.59 -0.73 4.35
CA LEU A 12 -19.08 -0.51 3.00
C LEU A 12 -17.86 -1.42 2.89
N ALA A 13 -17.99 -2.49 2.11
CA ALA A 13 -16.87 -3.38 1.86
C ALA A 13 -15.82 -2.57 1.09
N LEU A 14 -14.86 -2.02 1.84
CA LEU A 14 -13.73 -1.25 1.34
C LEU A 14 -12.90 -2.14 0.42
N ALA A 15 -12.26 -1.53 -0.57
CA ALA A 15 -11.25 -2.22 -1.36
C ALA A 15 -10.05 -2.50 -0.45
N SER A 16 -10.03 -3.68 0.18
CA SER A 16 -8.94 -4.07 1.07
C SER A 16 -7.72 -4.49 0.25
N PRO A 17 -6.53 -3.95 0.52
CA PRO A 17 -5.31 -4.42 -0.10
C PRO A 17 -4.98 -5.86 0.31
N GLU A 18 -4.77 -6.73 -0.67
CA GLU A 18 -4.38 -8.12 -0.50
C GLU A 18 -3.08 -8.41 -1.27
N GLN A 19 -2.39 -9.51 -0.91
CA GLN A 19 -1.16 -9.97 -1.58
C GLN A 19 -0.10 -8.86 -1.74
N VAL A 20 0.00 -8.02 -0.71
CA VAL A 20 0.95 -6.90 -0.65
C VAL A 20 2.37 -7.46 -0.63
N HIS A 21 3.19 -7.03 -1.59
CA HIS A 21 4.60 -7.39 -1.66
C HIS A 21 5.46 -6.20 -2.02
N LEU A 22 6.68 -6.21 -1.49
CA LEU A 22 7.71 -5.23 -1.78
C LEU A 22 8.68 -5.78 -2.82
N SER A 23 9.30 -4.87 -3.58
CA SER A 23 10.28 -5.20 -4.59
C SER A 23 11.43 -4.20 -4.54
N PHE A 24 12.63 -4.71 -4.28
CA PHE A 24 13.84 -3.93 -4.38
C PHE A 24 14.11 -3.58 -5.85
N GLN A 25 14.42 -2.31 -6.13
CA GLN A 25 14.58 -1.80 -7.50
C GLN A 25 16.06 -1.65 -7.92
N GLY A 26 16.98 -2.36 -7.26
CA GLY A 26 18.42 -2.26 -7.52
C GLY A 26 19.09 -1.02 -6.92
N ASN A 27 18.32 -0.11 -6.33
CA ASN A 27 18.78 1.12 -5.68
C ASN A 27 18.13 1.23 -4.29
N HIS A 28 18.94 1.45 -3.24
CA HIS A 28 18.45 1.58 -1.86
C HIS A 28 17.46 2.74 -1.69
N SER A 29 17.53 3.77 -2.55
CA SER A 29 16.65 4.93 -2.51
C SER A 29 15.28 4.68 -3.14
N VAL A 30 14.98 3.48 -3.64
CA VAL A 30 13.71 3.15 -4.28
C VAL A 30 13.17 1.80 -3.80
N MET A 31 11.92 1.81 -3.35
CA MET A 31 11.17 0.61 -3.00
C MET A 31 9.86 0.56 -3.79
N GLY A 32 9.68 -0.52 -4.55
CA GLY A 32 8.41 -0.78 -5.22
C GLY A 32 7.46 -1.53 -4.30
N VAL A 33 6.19 -1.19 -4.33
CA VAL A 33 5.12 -1.95 -3.68
C VAL A 33 4.07 -2.33 -4.70
N SER A 34 3.52 -3.53 -4.57
CA SER A 34 2.43 -4.02 -5.40
C SER A 34 1.44 -4.82 -4.56
N TRP A 35 0.18 -4.71 -4.91
CA TRP A 35 -0.93 -5.36 -4.19
C TRP A 35 -2.12 -5.57 -5.12
N MET A 36 -3.12 -6.26 -4.59
CA MET A 36 -4.37 -6.51 -5.29
C MET A 36 -5.58 -6.02 -4.49
N THR A 37 -6.65 -5.67 -5.18
CA THR A 37 -7.97 -5.42 -4.60
C THR A 37 -9.05 -6.10 -5.45
N PHE A 38 -10.18 -6.45 -4.84
CA PHE A 38 -11.36 -7.01 -5.51
C PHE A 38 -12.42 -5.97 -5.84
N LYS A 39 -12.13 -4.69 -5.59
CA LYS A 39 -12.96 -3.53 -5.92
C LYS A 39 -12.06 -2.40 -6.37
N LYS A 40 -12.54 -1.56 -7.28
CA LYS A 40 -11.75 -0.43 -7.80
C LYS A 40 -11.39 0.51 -6.67
N ASP A 41 -10.10 0.85 -6.58
CA ASP A 41 -9.56 1.78 -5.57
C ASP A 41 -8.47 2.68 -6.16
N ASP A 42 -8.03 3.67 -5.39
CA ASP A 42 -6.82 4.44 -5.69
C ASP A 42 -5.55 3.57 -5.60
N SER A 43 -4.45 4.04 -6.18
CA SER A 43 -3.13 3.39 -6.17
C SER A 43 -2.07 4.24 -5.49
N ASP A 44 -2.46 5.35 -4.87
CA ASP A 44 -1.55 6.19 -4.12
C ASP A 44 -1.10 5.53 -2.81
N VAL A 45 0.19 5.69 -2.50
CA VAL A 45 0.80 5.18 -1.27
C VAL A 45 1.37 6.35 -0.49
N LEU A 46 0.86 6.54 0.72
CA LEU A 46 1.45 7.49 1.67
C LEU A 46 2.61 6.82 2.38
N TYR A 47 3.73 7.52 2.57
CA TYR A 47 4.89 6.97 3.25
C TYR A 47 5.69 8.04 4.00
N GLY A 48 6.47 7.59 4.98
CA GLY A 48 7.30 8.47 5.81
C GLY A 48 8.12 7.68 6.83
N THR A 49 8.97 8.37 7.57
CA THR A 49 9.84 7.75 8.59
C THR A 49 9.17 7.64 9.97
N THR A 50 7.99 8.25 10.13
CA THR A 50 7.20 8.18 11.36
C THR A 50 5.81 7.63 11.07
N LEU A 51 5.31 6.77 11.97
CA LEU A 51 4.00 6.12 11.80
C LEU A 51 2.84 7.12 11.77
N THR A 52 2.96 8.22 12.51
CA THR A 52 1.88 9.20 12.70
C THR A 52 1.91 10.33 11.66
N ASN A 53 3.02 10.51 10.93
CA ASN A 53 3.15 11.55 9.91
C ASN A 53 3.81 10.98 8.64
N LEU A 54 2.96 10.59 7.68
CA LEU A 54 3.36 10.09 6.36
C LEU A 54 3.39 11.27 5.38
N GLU A 55 4.53 11.95 5.31
CA GLU A 55 4.71 13.22 4.60
C GLU A 55 4.86 13.10 3.08
N CYS A 56 5.13 11.90 2.55
CA CYS A 56 5.33 11.66 1.14
C CYS A 56 4.17 10.89 0.52
N THR A 57 3.89 11.14 -0.76
CA THR A 57 2.92 10.38 -1.57
C THR A 57 3.61 9.80 -2.80
N ALA A 58 3.55 8.49 -2.98
CA ALA A 58 3.95 7.81 -4.21
C ALA A 58 2.70 7.60 -5.07
N LYS A 59 2.68 8.23 -6.25
CA LYS A 59 1.62 8.02 -7.23
C LYS A 59 1.72 6.64 -7.84
N GLY A 60 0.63 5.87 -7.77
CA GLY A 60 0.60 4.52 -8.31
C GLY A 60 -0.22 4.41 -9.59
N THR A 61 -0.20 3.19 -10.13
CA THR A 61 -0.99 2.78 -11.28
C THR A 61 -1.74 1.51 -10.95
N LYS A 62 -2.85 1.26 -11.64
CA LYS A 62 -3.61 0.01 -11.54
C LYS A 62 -3.95 -0.54 -12.91
N LYS A 63 -4.12 -1.85 -12.95
CA LYS A 63 -4.64 -2.59 -14.10
C LYS A 63 -5.78 -3.49 -13.64
N GLU A 64 -6.88 -3.45 -14.37
CA GLU A 64 -8.03 -4.32 -14.17
C GLU A 64 -7.79 -5.68 -14.84
N TRP A 65 -8.20 -6.74 -14.16
CA TRP A 65 -8.15 -8.11 -14.62
C TRP A 65 -9.49 -8.78 -14.36
N ARG A 66 -10.02 -9.50 -15.35
CA ARG A 66 -11.25 -10.27 -15.21
C ARG A 66 -11.00 -11.74 -15.50
N THR A 67 -11.43 -12.60 -14.58
CA THR A 67 -11.38 -14.06 -14.74
C THR A 67 -12.74 -14.62 -14.37
N GLY A 68 -13.53 -15.03 -15.37
CA GLY A 68 -14.95 -15.32 -15.19
C GLY A 68 -15.70 -14.09 -14.67
N ASP A 69 -16.44 -14.26 -13.58
CA ASP A 69 -17.18 -13.18 -12.91
C ASP A 69 -16.38 -12.44 -11.83
N ILE A 70 -15.11 -12.79 -11.66
CA ILE A 70 -14.22 -12.15 -10.68
C ILE A 70 -13.42 -11.05 -11.37
N THR A 71 -13.64 -9.81 -10.93
CA THR A 71 -12.81 -8.65 -11.29
C THR A 71 -11.80 -8.37 -10.18
N ARG A 72 -10.54 -8.18 -10.55
CA ARG A 72 -9.44 -7.83 -9.66
C ARG A 72 -8.70 -6.62 -10.22
N TYR A 73 -8.05 -5.86 -9.35
CA TYR A 73 -7.21 -4.73 -9.72
C TYR A 73 -5.82 -4.98 -9.17
N SER A 74 -4.82 -5.06 -10.04
CA SER A 74 -3.41 -5.10 -9.63
C SER A 74 -2.90 -3.67 -9.56
N HIS A 75 -2.29 -3.30 -8.45
CA HIS A 75 -1.77 -1.97 -8.21
C HIS A 75 -0.25 -2.00 -8.06
N ARG A 76 0.41 -0.91 -8.43
CA ARG A 76 1.84 -0.70 -8.21
C ARG A 76 2.14 0.77 -7.94
N ALA A 77 3.02 1.03 -6.97
CA ALA A 77 3.60 2.35 -6.72
C ALA A 77 5.11 2.24 -6.44
N LEU A 78 5.83 3.34 -6.67
CA LEU A 78 7.26 3.46 -6.39
C LEU A 78 7.50 4.54 -5.35
N MET A 79 7.96 4.15 -4.16
CA MET A 79 8.43 5.07 -3.13
C MET A 79 9.91 5.39 -3.42
N GLN A 80 10.23 6.67 -3.55
CA GLN A 80 11.51 7.16 -4.06
C GLN A 80 12.18 8.09 -3.04
N ASN A 81 13.43 8.48 -3.31
CA ASN A 81 14.22 9.36 -2.45
C ASN A 81 14.37 8.83 -1.01
N LEU A 82 14.42 7.50 -0.86
CA LEU A 82 14.52 6.86 0.44
C LEU A 82 15.94 6.97 0.98
N ARG A 83 16.06 7.24 2.28
CA ARG A 83 17.35 7.25 2.98
C ARG A 83 17.84 5.82 3.19
N PRO A 84 19.15 5.55 3.11
CA PRO A 84 19.70 4.24 3.42
C PRO A 84 19.48 3.86 4.90
N SER A 85 19.49 2.56 5.20
CA SER A 85 19.39 1.99 6.56
C SER A 85 18.22 2.52 7.41
N THR A 86 17.15 2.98 6.78
CA THR A 86 16.05 3.73 7.42
C THR A 86 14.76 2.93 7.37
N THR A 87 14.04 2.89 8.50
CA THR A 87 12.68 2.32 8.55
C THR A 87 11.68 3.31 7.98
N TYR A 88 10.89 2.87 7.02
CA TYR A 88 9.77 3.60 6.45
C TYR A 88 8.46 2.90 6.79
N TRP A 89 7.49 3.69 7.20
CA TRP A 89 6.09 3.31 7.27
C TRP A 89 5.40 3.69 5.97
N TYR A 90 4.48 2.86 5.51
CA TYR A 90 3.67 3.17 4.34
C TYR A 90 2.24 2.69 4.52
N LYS A 91 1.30 3.39 3.90
CA LYS A 91 -0.14 3.16 4.00
C LYS A 91 -0.75 2.96 2.63
N ILE A 92 -1.52 1.88 2.50
CA ILE A 92 -2.32 1.54 1.33
C ILE A 92 -3.77 1.45 1.80
N GLY A 93 -4.64 2.32 1.29
CA GLY A 93 -6.01 2.44 1.79
C GLY A 93 -6.02 2.64 3.32
N SER A 94 -6.68 1.74 4.05
CA SER A 94 -6.73 1.77 5.52
C SER A 94 -5.61 1.00 6.22
N ARG A 95 -4.76 0.26 5.48
CA ARG A 95 -3.74 -0.63 6.05
C ARG A 95 -2.37 0.03 6.09
N THR A 96 -1.68 -0.10 7.21
CA THR A 96 -0.31 0.39 7.41
C THR A 96 0.67 -0.76 7.51
N PHE A 97 1.85 -0.57 6.93
CA PHE A 97 2.94 -1.51 6.85
C PHE A 97 4.26 -0.79 7.09
N GLN A 98 5.36 -1.53 7.19
CA GLN A 98 6.70 -0.96 7.26
C GLN A 98 7.72 -1.80 6.50
N PHE A 99 8.83 -1.18 6.14
CA PHE A 99 10.03 -1.84 5.67
C PHE A 99 11.27 -1.06 6.09
N LYS A 100 12.45 -1.68 5.98
CA LYS A 100 13.72 -1.02 6.20
C LYS A 100 14.52 -1.02 4.89
N THR A 101 15.04 0.13 4.50
CA THR A 101 15.92 0.23 3.33
C THR A 101 17.27 -0.42 3.61
N LEU A 102 17.93 -0.84 2.52
CA LEU A 102 19.30 -1.32 2.58
C LEU A 102 20.27 -0.17 2.96
N PRO A 103 21.47 -0.50 3.47
CA PRO A 103 22.57 0.46 3.55
C PRO A 103 22.91 1.05 2.18
N GLU A 104 23.62 2.18 2.17
CA GLU A 104 24.03 2.87 0.94
C GLU A 104 24.88 1.99 0.03
N ASN A 105 25.77 1.20 0.62
CA ASN A 105 26.64 0.23 -0.05
C ASN A 105 26.34 -1.19 0.47
N PRO A 106 25.26 -1.84 0.00
CA PRO A 106 24.90 -3.16 0.49
C PRO A 106 25.88 -4.21 -0.03
N THR A 107 26.59 -4.89 0.87
CA THR A 107 27.45 -6.03 0.54
C THR A 107 26.67 -7.35 0.42
N SER A 108 25.40 -7.36 0.84
CA SER A 108 24.46 -8.46 0.67
C SER A 108 23.01 -7.97 0.73
N TYR A 109 22.12 -8.73 0.12
CA TYR A 109 20.66 -8.52 0.12
C TYR A 109 19.98 -9.78 0.67
N ARG A 110 20.29 -10.16 1.91
CA ARG A 110 19.58 -11.26 2.59
C ARG A 110 18.36 -10.77 3.32
#